data_AF-A0A944VQG4-F1
#
_entry.id   AF-A0A944VQG4-F1
#
_cell.length_a   1.000
_cell.length_b   1.000
_cell.length_c   1.000
_cell.angle_alpha   90.00
_cell.angle_beta   90.00
_cell.angle_gamma   90.00
#
_symmetry.space_group_name_H-M   'P 1'
#
loop_
_entity.id
_entity.type
_entity.pdbx_description
1 polymer ?
#
loop_
_entity_poly.entity_id
_entity_poly.type
_entity_poly.pdbx_seq_one_letter_code
_entity_poly.pdbx_strand_id
1 'polypeptide(L)'
;MNTHTTISKFTHWTFTVLYAYGIFKQVDNLEDLEDTSLLNFEIVFAIAFLVIVLIRYFYMRGTPTLLGAHEEMRKGHLFIAKTVHQLVYFSLIMLPTTGLVIAALISFDMRGMGIAIGLHEFSASLSYLVIITHIGASLYSRLKGEGIWNAMVPVWKEEGKVNSDLLTKLETVEDKAYDLIEKIFRLN
;
A
#
# COMPACT_ATOMS: atom_id res chain seq x y z
N MET A 1 -20.52 10.11 10.24
CA MET A 1 -19.17 9.95 9.66
C MET A 1 -19.08 8.56 9.05
N ASN A 2 -18.80 8.46 7.75
CA ASN A 2 -18.68 7.16 7.09
C ASN A 2 -17.36 6.50 7.50
N THR A 3 -17.38 5.21 7.84
CA THR A 3 -16.20 4.48 8.31
C THR A 3 -16.13 3.12 7.65
N HIS A 4 -14.92 2.58 7.54
CA HIS A 4 -14.74 1.23 7.04
C HIS A 4 -15.33 0.19 8.00
N THR A 5 -15.77 -0.93 7.43
CA THR A 5 -16.25 -2.08 8.21
C THR A 5 -15.16 -2.65 9.10
N THR A 6 -15.55 -3.37 10.15
CA THR A 6 -14.59 -4.06 11.04
C THR A 6 -13.68 -5.01 10.26
N ILE A 7 -14.21 -5.72 9.27
CA ILE A 7 -13.46 -6.64 8.40
C ILE A 7 -12.41 -5.88 7.57
N SER A 8 -12.77 -4.71 7.02
CA SER A 8 -11.83 -3.87 6.26
C SER A 8 -10.66 -3.40 7.14
N LYS A 9 -10.96 -2.92 8.35
CA LYS A 9 -9.94 -2.49 9.32
C LYS A 9 -9.06 -3.66 9.75
N PHE A 10 -9.67 -4.78 10.11
CA PHE A 10 -8.94 -5.98 10.52
C PHE A 10 -7.98 -6.46 9.41
N THR A 11 -8.47 -6.63 8.18
CA THR A 11 -7.65 -7.11 7.06
C THR A 11 -6.52 -6.14 6.71
N HIS A 12 -6.72 -4.83 6.80
CA HIS A 12 -5.65 -3.85 6.58
C HIS A 12 -4.56 -3.89 7.65
N TRP A 13 -4.92 -3.90 8.94
CA TRP A 13 -3.92 -3.91 10.01
C TRP A 13 -3.20 -5.25 10.12
N THR A 14 -3.90 -6.36 9.90
CA THR A 14 -3.28 -7.69 9.72
C THR A 14 -2.28 -7.65 8.57
N PHE A 15 -2.66 -7.06 7.44
CA PHE A 15 -1.78 -6.90 6.30
C PHE A 15 -0.54 -6.05 6.62
N THR A 16 -0.68 -4.94 7.35
CA THR A 16 0.44 -4.10 7.79
C THR A 16 1.44 -4.89 8.63
N VAL A 17 0.97 -5.70 9.58
CA VAL A 17 1.83 -6.52 10.44
C VAL A 17 2.54 -7.61 9.63
N LEU A 18 1.83 -8.30 8.76
CA LEU A 18 2.41 -9.33 7.89
C LEU A 18 3.45 -8.73 6.93
N TYR A 19 3.16 -7.57 6.35
CA TYR A 19 4.09 -6.90 5.46
C TYR A 19 5.37 -6.51 6.21
N ALA A 20 5.25 -5.88 7.38
CA ALA A 20 6.39 -5.55 8.23
C ALA A 20 7.20 -6.80 8.60
N TYR A 21 6.53 -7.90 8.97
CA TYR A 21 7.19 -9.18 9.23
C TYR A 21 7.99 -9.68 8.01
N GLY A 22 7.39 -9.62 6.82
CA GLY A 22 8.06 -9.99 5.57
C GLY A 22 9.33 -9.17 5.32
N ILE A 23 9.33 -7.88 5.63
CA ILE A 23 10.53 -7.03 5.52
C ILE A 23 11.60 -7.44 6.53
N PHE A 24 11.22 -7.72 7.78
CA PHE A 24 12.18 -8.13 8.82
C PHE A 24 12.74 -9.53 8.62
N LYS A 25 12.04 -10.39 7.87
CA LYS A 25 12.39 -11.79 7.64
C LYS A 25 12.78 -12.09 6.21
N GLN A 26 12.88 -11.07 5.37
CA GLN A 26 13.30 -11.23 3.98
C GLN A 26 14.66 -11.94 3.92
N VAL A 27 14.84 -12.74 2.87
CA VAL A 27 16.10 -13.42 2.60
C VAL A 27 17.12 -12.41 2.07
N ASP A 28 18.31 -12.40 2.67
CA ASP A 28 19.39 -11.48 2.27
C ASP A 28 20.15 -12.00 1.04
N ASN A 29 20.41 -13.32 0.98
CA ASN A 29 21.11 -13.95 -0.15
C ASN A 29 20.33 -15.12 -0.73
N LEU A 30 20.31 -15.24 -2.05
CA LEU A 30 19.61 -16.36 -2.73
C LEU A 30 20.17 -17.73 -2.36
N GLU A 31 21.44 -17.81 -1.97
CA GLU A 31 22.08 -19.04 -1.50
C GLU A 31 21.39 -19.59 -0.24
N ASP A 32 20.78 -18.74 0.59
CA ASP A 32 20.05 -19.17 1.78
C ASP A 32 18.81 -20.03 1.41
N LEU A 33 18.29 -19.88 0.18
CA LEU A 33 17.15 -20.67 -0.32
C LEU A 33 17.52 -22.10 -0.72
N GLU A 34 18.81 -22.49 -0.65
CA GLU A 34 19.21 -23.91 -0.72
C GLU A 34 18.70 -24.68 0.52
N ASP A 35 18.49 -24.00 1.65
CA ASP A 35 17.79 -24.58 2.79
C ASP A 35 16.31 -24.82 2.44
N THR A 36 15.96 -26.10 2.30
CA THR A 36 14.60 -26.53 1.95
C THR A 36 13.55 -26.08 2.98
N SER A 37 13.91 -25.99 4.26
CA SER A 37 13.02 -25.50 5.30
C SER A 37 12.74 -24.00 5.12
N LEU A 38 13.76 -23.21 4.81
CA LEU A 38 13.61 -21.78 4.55
C LEU A 38 12.79 -21.54 3.28
N LEU A 39 13.11 -22.23 2.18
CA LEU A 39 12.36 -22.13 0.93
C LEU A 39 10.87 -22.47 1.12
N ASN A 40 10.57 -23.55 1.84
CA ASN A 40 9.18 -23.94 2.13
C ASN A 40 8.47 -22.88 2.98
N PHE A 41 9.15 -22.29 3.96
CA PHE A 41 8.60 -21.20 4.77
C PHE A 41 8.24 -20.00 3.90
N GLU A 42 9.15 -19.55 3.03
CA GLU A 42 8.93 -18.43 2.11
C GLU A 42 7.76 -18.69 1.15
N ILE A 43 7.65 -19.90 0.60
CA ILE A 43 6.53 -20.29 -0.27
C ILE A 43 5.20 -20.19 0.49
N VAL A 44 5.12 -20.78 1.69
CA VAL A 44 3.88 -20.77 2.50
C VAL A 44 3.52 -19.34 2.88
N PHE A 45 4.50 -18.55 3.30
CA PHE A 45 4.31 -17.15 3.66
C PHE A 45 3.82 -16.34 2.45
N ALA A 46 4.46 -16.46 1.29
CA ALA A 46 4.08 -15.76 0.06
C ALA A 46 2.68 -16.14 -0.41
N ILE A 47 2.30 -17.42 -0.37
CA ILE A 47 0.93 -17.86 -0.70
C ILE A 47 -0.08 -17.26 0.27
N ALA A 48 0.16 -17.36 1.58
CA ALA A 48 -0.75 -16.83 2.60
C ALA A 48 -0.93 -15.31 2.45
N PHE A 49 0.17 -14.59 2.26
CA PHE A 49 0.19 -13.15 2.04
C PHE A 49 -0.57 -12.78 0.77
N LEU A 50 -0.31 -13.45 -0.35
CA LEU A 50 -1.00 -13.22 -1.62
C LEU A 50 -2.51 -13.45 -1.51
N VAL A 51 -2.94 -14.55 -0.86
CA VAL A 51 -4.37 -14.83 -0.63
C VAL A 51 -5.02 -13.71 0.18
N ILE A 52 -4.39 -13.26 1.26
CA ILE A 52 -4.92 -12.18 2.11
C ILE A 52 -5.04 -10.87 1.32
N VAL A 53 -4.02 -10.52 0.51
CA VAL A 53 -4.06 -9.32 -0.35
C VAL A 53 -5.19 -9.40 -1.37
N LEU A 54 -5.37 -10.55 -2.02
CA LEU A 54 -6.42 -10.75 -3.01
C LEU A 54 -7.81 -10.66 -2.37
N ILE A 55 -8.02 -11.30 -1.21
CA ILE A 55 -9.27 -11.16 -0.44
C ILE A 55 -9.55 -9.68 -0.16
N ARG A 56 -8.55 -8.95 0.33
CA ARG A 56 -8.69 -7.52 0.62
C ARG A 56 -9.00 -6.70 -0.65
N TYR A 57 -8.27 -6.95 -1.74
CA TYR A 57 -8.49 -6.27 -3.02
C TYR A 57 -9.92 -6.44 -3.50
N PHE A 58 -10.41 -7.68 -3.57
CA PHE A 58 -11.77 -7.96 -4.04
C PHE A 58 -12.84 -7.43 -3.09
N TYR A 59 -12.61 -7.48 -1.78
CA TYR A 59 -13.53 -6.91 -0.79
C TYR A 59 -13.63 -5.37 -0.91
N MET A 60 -12.52 -4.70 -1.19
CA MET A 60 -12.43 -3.23 -1.18
C MET A 60 -12.66 -2.58 -2.54
N ARG A 61 -12.67 -3.31 -3.66
CA ARG A 61 -12.72 -2.76 -5.03
C ARG A 61 -13.88 -1.79 -5.31
N GLY A 62 -14.98 -1.91 -4.57
CA GLY A 62 -16.17 -1.04 -4.70
C GLY A 62 -16.26 0.07 -3.66
N THR A 63 -15.30 0.14 -2.72
CA THR A 63 -15.33 1.13 -1.64
C THR A 63 -14.71 2.45 -2.10
N PRO A 64 -15.32 3.61 -1.80
CA PRO A 64 -14.71 4.91 -2.08
C PRO A 64 -13.33 5.05 -1.43
N THR A 65 -12.35 5.56 -2.18
CA THR A 65 -10.95 5.66 -1.74
C THR A 65 -10.73 6.63 -0.59
N LEU A 66 -11.48 7.73 -0.55
CA LEU A 66 -11.40 8.77 0.49
C LEU A 66 -12.61 8.68 1.43
N LEU A 67 -13.04 7.46 1.76
CA LEU A 67 -14.14 7.24 2.71
C LEU A 67 -13.82 7.92 4.05
N GLY A 68 -14.78 8.66 4.59
CA GLY A 68 -14.62 9.39 5.85
C GLY A 68 -14.24 10.85 5.70
N ALA A 69 -13.92 11.30 4.48
CA ALA A 69 -13.73 12.72 4.19
C ALA A 69 -14.92 13.57 4.70
N HIS A 70 -14.64 14.63 5.47
CA HIS A 70 -15.65 15.54 6.00
C HIS A 70 -16.25 16.45 4.94
N GLU A 71 -15.46 16.79 3.91
CA GLU A 71 -15.84 17.67 2.81
C GLU A 71 -15.68 16.95 1.46
N GLU A 72 -16.28 17.50 0.41
CA GLU A 72 -16.04 17.01 -0.93
C GLU A 72 -14.58 17.25 -1.34
N MET A 73 -13.87 16.15 -1.59
CA MET A 73 -12.46 16.21 -1.97
C MET A 73 -12.32 16.55 -3.46
N ARG A 74 -11.31 17.35 -3.79
CA ARG A 74 -10.96 17.70 -5.17
C ARG A 74 -10.72 16.46 -6.03
N LYS A 75 -11.03 16.56 -7.32
CA LYS A 75 -10.86 15.44 -8.28
C LYS A 75 -9.39 15.05 -8.42
N GLY A 76 -8.48 16.02 -8.37
CA GLY A 76 -7.03 15.80 -8.37
C GLY A 76 -6.55 14.98 -7.17
N HIS A 77 -7.04 15.30 -5.96
CA HIS A 77 -6.75 14.50 -4.76
C HIS A 77 -7.29 13.08 -4.94
N LEU A 78 -8.55 12.92 -5.32
CA LEU A 78 -9.15 11.60 -5.53
C LEU A 78 -8.38 10.76 -6.56
N PHE A 79 -7.90 11.38 -7.64
CA PHE A 79 -7.07 10.74 -8.66
C PHE A 79 -5.73 10.24 -8.09
N ILE A 80 -5.01 11.08 -7.35
CA ILE A 80 -3.75 10.70 -6.70
C ILE A 80 -3.98 9.57 -5.72
N ALA A 81 -4.99 9.71 -4.85
CA ALA A 81 -5.30 8.71 -3.83
C ALA A 81 -5.65 7.34 -4.47
N LYS A 82 -6.43 7.33 -5.55
CA LYS A 82 -6.74 6.11 -6.31
C LYS A 82 -5.48 5.49 -6.90
N THR A 83 -4.64 6.31 -7.53
CA THR A 83 -3.38 5.88 -8.14
C THR A 83 -2.46 5.24 -7.11
N VAL A 84 -2.24 5.89 -5.96
CA VAL A 84 -1.41 5.36 -4.87
C VAL A 84 -1.97 4.04 -4.35
N HIS A 85 -3.28 3.95 -4.08
CA HIS A 85 -3.88 2.68 -3.62
C HIS A 85 -3.77 1.56 -4.66
N GLN A 86 -3.91 1.87 -5.95
CA GLN A 86 -3.73 0.90 -7.02
C GLN A 86 -2.28 0.41 -7.09
N LEU A 87 -1.30 1.31 -6.98
CA LEU A 87 0.12 0.95 -6.95
C LEU A 87 0.50 0.16 -5.70
N VAL A 88 -0.11 0.47 -4.54
CA VAL A 88 0.00 -0.33 -3.32
C VAL A 88 -0.48 -1.75 -3.60
N TYR A 89 -1.70 -1.95 -4.12
CA TYR A 89 -2.15 -3.31 -4.47
C TYR A 89 -1.27 -3.99 -5.51
N PHE A 90 -0.88 -3.28 -6.57
CA PHE A 90 -0.04 -3.82 -7.64
C PHE A 90 1.29 -4.34 -7.09
N SER A 91 2.01 -3.52 -6.33
CA SER A 91 3.30 -3.90 -5.74
C SER A 91 3.17 -5.07 -4.75
N LEU A 92 2.13 -5.07 -3.92
CA LEU A 92 1.90 -6.09 -2.89
C LEU A 92 1.36 -7.42 -3.44
N ILE A 93 0.79 -7.44 -4.65
CA ILE A 93 0.45 -8.66 -5.37
C ILE A 93 1.68 -9.17 -6.14
N MET A 94 2.41 -8.27 -6.81
CA MET A 94 3.59 -8.63 -7.61
C MET A 94 4.71 -9.20 -6.73
N LEU A 95 4.94 -8.65 -5.54
CA LEU A 95 6.01 -9.08 -4.64
C LEU A 95 5.92 -10.59 -4.28
N PRO A 96 4.84 -11.10 -3.65
CA PRO A 96 4.73 -12.53 -3.37
C PRO A 96 4.63 -13.37 -4.64
N THR A 97 4.01 -12.85 -5.71
CA THR A 97 3.89 -13.59 -6.99
C THR A 97 5.26 -13.85 -7.61
N THR A 98 6.11 -12.83 -7.66
CA THR A 98 7.49 -12.96 -8.17
C THR A 98 8.36 -13.80 -7.23
N GLY A 99 8.15 -13.73 -5.92
CA GLY A 99 8.81 -14.63 -4.95
C GLY A 99 8.46 -16.10 -5.20
N LEU A 100 7.19 -16.41 -5.47
CA LEU A 100 6.76 -17.75 -5.84
C LEU A 100 7.33 -18.20 -7.18
N VAL A 101 7.50 -17.29 -8.15
CA VAL A 101 8.20 -17.59 -9.41
C VAL A 101 9.65 -17.93 -9.14
N ILE A 102 10.37 -17.16 -8.31
CA ILE A 102 11.75 -17.47 -7.91
C ILE A 102 11.82 -18.86 -7.27
N ALA A 103 10.95 -19.15 -6.30
CA ALA A 103 10.89 -20.44 -5.64
C ALA A 103 10.63 -21.60 -6.63
N ALA A 104 9.74 -21.41 -7.60
CA ALA A 104 9.48 -22.39 -8.66
C ALA A 104 10.70 -22.58 -9.56
N LEU A 105 11.37 -21.50 -9.97
CA LEU A 105 12.58 -21.59 -10.80
C LEU A 105 13.71 -22.35 -10.10
N ILE A 106 13.91 -22.14 -8.80
CA ILE A 106 14.86 -22.92 -7.97
C ILE A 106 14.44 -24.39 -7.93
N SER A 107 13.16 -24.66 -7.60
CA SER A 107 12.66 -26.02 -7.38
C SER A 107 12.70 -26.90 -8.62
N PHE A 108 12.58 -26.30 -9.82
CA PHE A 108 12.55 -27.02 -11.10
C PHE A 108 13.83 -26.85 -11.93
N ASP A 109 14.88 -26.24 -11.39
CA ASP A 109 16.14 -25.95 -12.08
C ASP A 109 15.94 -25.27 -13.46
N MET A 110 15.08 -24.25 -13.48
CA MET A 110 14.67 -23.55 -14.69
C MET A 110 15.47 -22.26 -14.93
N ARG A 111 15.67 -21.93 -16.20
CA ARG A 111 16.29 -20.65 -16.60
C ARG A 111 15.34 -19.47 -16.35
N GLY A 112 15.91 -18.27 -16.24
CA GLY A 112 15.15 -17.01 -16.10
C GLY A 112 15.25 -16.34 -14.73
N MET A 113 16.09 -16.89 -13.84
CA MET A 113 16.30 -16.40 -12.47
C MET A 113 16.56 -14.89 -12.40
N GLY A 114 17.45 -14.36 -13.25
CA GLY A 114 17.77 -12.92 -13.25
C GLY A 114 16.58 -12.01 -13.55
N ILE A 115 15.66 -12.41 -14.43
CA ILE A 115 14.43 -11.63 -14.72
C ILE A 115 13.48 -11.71 -13.52
N ALA A 116 13.33 -12.89 -12.91
CA ALA A 116 12.45 -13.08 -11.77
C ALA A 116 12.91 -12.25 -10.56
N ILE A 117 14.22 -12.28 -10.25
CA ILE A 117 14.83 -11.45 -9.21
C ILE A 117 14.64 -9.97 -9.52
N GLY A 118 14.96 -9.52 -10.74
CA GLY A 118 14.82 -8.12 -11.10
C GLY A 118 13.38 -7.60 -10.96
N LEU A 119 12.38 -8.42 -11.31
CA LEU A 119 10.97 -8.10 -11.10
C LEU A 119 10.59 -8.09 -9.61
N HIS A 120 11.15 -9.01 -8.81
CA HIS A 120 10.91 -9.08 -7.37
C HIS A 120 11.48 -7.86 -6.65
N GLU A 121 12.74 -7.51 -6.92
CA GLU A 121 13.42 -6.33 -6.37
C GLU A 121 12.74 -5.03 -6.80
N PHE A 122 12.31 -4.94 -8.06
CA PHE A 122 11.50 -3.81 -8.54
C PHE A 122 10.20 -3.70 -7.75
N SER A 123 9.51 -4.83 -7.52
CA SER A 123 8.26 -4.88 -6.76
C SER A 123 8.47 -4.45 -5.30
N ALA A 124 9.57 -4.90 -4.68
CA ALA A 124 9.95 -4.50 -3.33
C ALA A 124 10.23 -3.00 -3.24
N SER A 125 11.06 -2.47 -4.14
CA SER A 125 11.40 -1.04 -4.20
C SER A 125 10.16 -0.17 -4.43
N LEU A 126 9.29 -0.58 -5.36
CA LEU A 126 8.02 0.10 -5.62
C LEU A 126 7.14 0.08 -4.37
N SER A 127 7.03 -1.06 -3.68
CA SER A 127 6.23 -1.21 -2.47
C SER A 127 6.70 -0.25 -1.36
N TYR A 128 8.02 -0.09 -1.16
CA TYR A 128 8.58 0.84 -0.17
C TYR A 128 8.16 2.27 -0.46
N LEU A 129 8.36 2.70 -1.71
CA LEU A 129 8.02 4.05 -2.13
C LEU A 129 6.53 4.36 -1.95
N VAL A 130 5.66 3.47 -2.42
CA VAL A 130 4.21 3.73 -2.42
C VAL A 130 3.60 3.60 -1.03
N ILE A 131 4.12 2.70 -0.18
CA ILE A 131 3.65 2.54 1.21
C ILE A 131 4.09 3.73 2.06
N ILE A 132 5.33 4.20 1.95
CA ILE A 132 5.78 5.41 2.65
C ILE A 132 4.95 6.62 2.22
N THR A 133 4.68 6.73 0.92
CA THR A 133 3.79 7.78 0.38
C THR A 133 2.37 7.67 0.96
N HIS A 134 1.81 6.46 1.01
CA HIS A 134 0.48 6.19 1.56
C HIS A 134 0.38 6.53 3.06
N ILE A 135 1.37 6.12 3.86
CA ILE A 135 1.44 6.43 5.30
C ILE A 135 1.61 7.93 5.51
N GLY A 136 2.54 8.57 4.79
CA GLY A 136 2.78 10.00 4.86
C GLY A 136 1.54 10.82 4.53
N ALA A 137 0.84 10.47 3.45
CA ALA A 137 -0.42 11.11 3.08
C ALA A 137 -1.52 10.90 4.13
N SER A 138 -1.59 9.69 4.72
CA SER A 138 -2.57 9.39 5.78
C SER A 138 -2.31 10.20 7.06
N LEU A 139 -1.03 10.35 7.45
CA LEU A 139 -0.63 11.18 8.58
C LEU A 139 -0.85 12.67 8.29
N TYR A 140 -0.57 13.13 7.07
CA TYR A 140 -0.83 14.51 6.66
C TYR A 140 -2.33 14.83 6.67
N SER A 141 -3.16 13.95 6.10
CA SER A 141 -4.63 14.03 6.17
C SER A 141 -5.13 14.08 7.61
N ARG A 142 -4.52 13.30 8.52
CA ARG A 142 -4.78 13.35 9.96
C ARG A 142 -4.52 14.73 10.56
N LEU A 143 -3.40 15.37 10.21
CA LEU A 143 -3.06 16.71 10.69
C LEU A 143 -4.04 17.77 10.18
N LYS A 144 -4.59 17.57 8.98
CA LYS A 144 -5.62 18.44 8.39
C LYS A 144 -7.02 18.24 8.98
N GLY A 145 -7.27 17.14 9.69
CA GLY A 145 -8.59 16.84 10.25
C GLY A 145 -9.64 16.50 9.19
N GLU A 146 -9.23 15.85 8.09
CA GLU A 146 -10.10 15.56 6.95
C GLU A 146 -11.06 14.40 7.19
N GLY A 147 -10.89 13.60 8.24
CA GLY A 147 -11.74 12.46 8.61
C GLY A 147 -11.34 11.13 8.00
N ILE A 148 -10.48 11.13 6.97
CA ILE A 148 -10.01 9.93 6.26
C ILE A 148 -9.25 9.00 7.19
N TRP A 149 -8.37 9.54 8.04
CA TRP A 149 -7.62 8.77 9.03
C TRP A 149 -8.54 8.00 9.99
N ASN A 150 -9.57 8.69 10.49
CA ASN A 150 -10.56 8.12 11.41
C ASN A 150 -11.38 6.99 10.80
N ALA A 151 -11.52 6.96 9.46
CA ALA A 151 -12.23 5.89 8.79
C ALA A 151 -11.50 4.55 8.91
N MET A 152 -10.17 4.55 9.09
CA MET A 152 -9.33 3.35 9.04
C MET A 152 -8.68 2.97 10.37
N VAL A 153 -8.41 3.93 11.24
CA VAL A 153 -7.68 3.70 12.50
C VAL A 153 -8.65 3.44 13.67
N PRO A 154 -8.44 2.37 14.47
CA PRO A 154 -9.39 2.01 15.53
C PRO A 154 -9.27 2.86 16.80
N VAL A 155 -8.06 3.27 17.19
CA VAL A 155 -7.79 3.86 18.53
C VAL A 155 -7.32 5.32 18.43
N TRP A 156 -6.26 5.59 17.66
CA TRP A 156 -5.61 6.90 17.63
C TRP A 156 -6.29 7.88 16.66
N LYS A 157 -7.55 8.22 16.91
CA LYS A 157 -8.34 9.12 16.04
C LYS A 157 -7.83 10.56 16.09
N GLU A 158 -8.15 11.34 15.07
CA GLU A 158 -7.99 12.80 15.05
C GLU A 158 -9.20 13.47 15.72
N GLU A 159 -8.94 14.62 16.34
CA GLU A 159 -9.94 15.44 17.04
C GLU A 159 -10.28 16.72 16.26
N GLY A 160 -9.45 17.09 15.27
CA GLY A 160 -9.60 18.27 14.44
C GLY A 160 -8.29 18.66 13.77
N LYS A 161 -8.34 19.74 12.99
CA LYS A 161 -7.17 20.30 12.30
C LYS A 161 -6.16 20.86 13.29
N VAL A 162 -4.87 20.58 13.05
CA VAL A 162 -3.77 21.15 13.82
C VAL A 162 -3.51 22.59 13.37
N ASN A 163 -3.47 23.53 14.31
CA ASN A 163 -3.15 24.92 14.02
C ASN A 163 -1.64 25.10 13.79
N SER A 164 -1.22 25.29 12.55
CA SER A 164 0.18 25.50 12.18
C SER A 164 0.32 26.30 10.89
N ASP A 165 1.19 27.32 10.89
CA ASP A 165 1.52 28.10 9.68
C ASP A 165 2.14 27.24 8.58
N LEU A 166 2.90 26.21 8.95
CA LEU A 166 3.49 25.26 8.00
C LEU A 166 2.41 24.45 7.30
N LEU A 167 1.39 24.00 8.05
CA LEU A 167 0.28 23.23 7.49
C LEU A 167 -0.50 24.07 6.47
N THR A 168 -0.83 25.32 6.80
CA THR A 168 -1.53 26.24 5.88
C THR A 168 -0.72 26.51 4.60
N LYS A 169 0.61 26.63 4.71
CA LYS A 169 1.49 26.79 3.53
C LYS A 169 1.51 25.53 2.67
N LEU A 170 1.56 24.35 3.28
CA LEU A 170 1.51 23.07 2.56
C LEU A 170 0.19 22.90 1.82
N GLU A 171 -0.95 23.24 2.44
CA GLU A 171 -2.27 23.23 1.79
C GLU A 171 -2.30 24.12 0.55
N THR A 172 -1.69 25.31 0.61
CA THR A 172 -1.62 26.21 -0.56
C THR A 172 -0.82 25.59 -1.73
N VAL A 173 0.23 24.82 -1.42
CA VAL A 173 1.05 24.13 -2.44
C VAL A 173 0.32 22.92 -2.99
N GLU A 174 -0.31 22.15 -2.11
CA GLU A 174 -1.16 21.00 -2.42
C GLU A 174 -2.28 21.40 -3.39
N ASP A 175 -2.97 22.50 -3.11
CA ASP A 175 -4.05 23.03 -3.93
C ASP A 175 -3.60 23.33 -5.36
N LYS A 176 -2.43 23.97 -5.52
CA LYS A 176 -1.84 24.24 -6.84
C LYS A 176 -1.47 22.95 -7.57
N ALA A 177 -1.02 21.94 -6.84
CA ALA A 177 -0.71 20.64 -7.42
C ALA A 177 -1.98 19.94 -7.91
N TYR A 178 -3.09 20.03 -7.16
CA TYR A 178 -4.39 19.53 -7.60
C TYR A 178 -4.89 20.24 -8.85
N ASP A 179 -4.83 21.57 -8.91
CA ASP A 179 -5.24 22.32 -10.10
C ASP A 179 -4.42 21.91 -11.34
N LEU A 180 -3.12 21.68 -11.18
CA LEU A 180 -2.25 21.23 -12.25
C LEU A 180 -2.65 19.82 -12.74
N ILE A 181 -2.90 18.90 -11.82
CA ILE A 181 -3.30 17.52 -12.15
C ILE A 181 -4.66 17.51 -12.84
N GLU A 182 -5.64 18.24 -12.32
CA GLU A 182 -6.96 18.36 -12.92
C GLU A 182 -6.87 18.91 -14.34
N LYS A 183 -6.02 19.92 -14.57
CA LYS A 183 -5.77 20.48 -15.90
C LYS A 183 -5.07 19.49 -16.85
N ILE A 184 -4.00 18.82 -16.41
CA ILE A 184 -3.22 17.89 -17.24
C ILE A 184 -4.10 16.69 -17.65
N PHE A 185 -4.82 16.11 -16.70
CA PHE A 185 -5.62 14.92 -16.91
C PHE A 185 -7.08 15.23 -17.32
N ARG A 186 -7.43 16.52 -17.48
CA ARG A 186 -8.77 17.00 -17.85
C ARG A 186 -9.85 16.41 -16.95
N LEU A 187 -9.60 16.43 -15.64
CA LEU A 187 -10.52 15.98 -14.61
C LEU A 187 -11.56 17.09 -14.34
N ASN A 188 -12.30 17.49 -15.38
CA ASN A 188 -13.28 18.58 -15.32
C ASN A 188 -14.64 18.08 -14.85
#